data_AF-A0A2E6W4U5-F1
#
_entry.id   AF-A0A2E6W4U5-F1
#
_cell.length_a   1.000
_cell.length_b   1.000
_cell.length_c   1.000
_cell.angle_alpha   90.00
_cell.angle_beta   90.00
_cell.angle_gamma   90.00
#
_symmetry.space_group_name_H-M   'P 1'
#
loop_
_entity.id
_entity.type
_entity.pdbx_description
1 polymer ?
#
loop_
_entity_poly.entity_id
_entity_poly.type
_entity_poly.pdbx_seq_one_letter_code
_entity_poly.pdbx_strand_id
1 'polypeptide(L)'
;MCGIAGLIHRGKASNVGGEMTEMLQSLKHRGPDSTGFAIYGKPETGQYVMRFKVAEQEDLGSGFSIHEQIRERRELVDSRLKEHGIVPTSKEDATAYAFRYRFKFDGNLETIARYIEDIESVEILSLGSALELVKDLGDANSVSSQYNLSQFGGTHAIGHTRMATESDVDIRSAHPYWAYPYNDIAVVHNG
;
A
#
# COMPACT_ATOMS: atom_id res chain seq x y z
N MET A 1 10.75 -5.83 -19.38
CA MET A 1 9.29 -6.05 -19.57
C MET A 1 8.76 -6.63 -18.27
N CYS A 2 7.90 -5.89 -17.57
CA CYS A 2 7.44 -6.15 -16.19
C CYS A 2 6.81 -7.55 -15.98
N GLY A 3 6.60 -7.98 -14.73
CA GLY A 3 5.91 -9.23 -14.38
C GLY A 3 4.60 -9.00 -13.63
N ILE A 4 3.62 -9.90 -13.82
CA ILE A 4 2.38 -9.94 -13.03
C ILE A 4 2.21 -11.37 -12.50
N ALA A 5 1.81 -11.49 -11.24
CA ALA A 5 1.38 -12.75 -10.62
C ALA A 5 0.05 -12.55 -9.89
N GLY A 6 -0.80 -13.57 -9.88
CA GLY A 6 -2.09 -13.52 -9.20
C GLY A 6 -2.47 -14.89 -8.64
N LEU A 7 -3.08 -14.93 -7.47
CA LEU A 7 -3.55 -16.15 -6.82
C LEU A 7 -4.89 -15.92 -6.12
N ILE A 8 -5.74 -16.95 -6.10
CA ILE A 8 -7.06 -16.94 -5.44
C ILE A 8 -7.25 -18.27 -4.70
N HIS A 9 -7.40 -18.20 -3.38
CA HIS A 9 -7.85 -19.32 -2.55
C HIS A 9 -9.37 -19.30 -2.42
N ARG A 10 -10.02 -20.35 -2.91
CA ARG A 10 -11.47 -20.48 -2.83
C ARG A 10 -11.89 -21.01 -1.46
N GLY A 11 -12.80 -20.31 -0.79
CA GLY A 11 -13.48 -20.78 0.42
C GLY A 11 -12.65 -20.81 1.70
N LYS A 12 -11.39 -20.38 1.67
CA LYS A 12 -10.53 -20.29 2.86
C LYS A 12 -9.54 -19.13 2.75
N ALA A 13 -9.08 -18.65 3.89
CA ALA A 13 -7.89 -17.80 3.94
C ALA A 13 -6.63 -18.69 3.91
N SER A 14 -5.56 -18.23 3.24
CA SER A 14 -4.23 -18.83 3.20
C SER A 14 -3.16 -17.75 3.38
N ASN A 15 -1.89 -18.15 3.45
CA ASN A 15 -0.75 -17.23 3.48
C ASN A 15 -0.48 -16.62 2.10
N VAL A 16 -1.39 -15.76 1.65
CA VAL A 16 -1.31 -15.12 0.32
C VAL A 16 -0.11 -14.20 0.19
N GLY A 17 0.37 -13.62 1.30
CA GLY A 17 1.57 -12.77 1.26
C GLY A 17 2.82 -13.58 0.95
N GLY A 18 3.07 -14.68 1.68
CA GLY A 18 4.21 -15.56 1.42
C GLY A 18 4.19 -16.17 0.02
N GLU A 19 3.05 -16.71 -0.40
CA GLU A 19 2.90 -17.31 -1.74
C GLU A 19 3.12 -16.26 -2.85
N MET A 20 2.55 -15.06 -2.71
CA MET A 20 2.74 -13.99 -3.69
C MET A 20 4.20 -13.54 -3.76
N THR A 21 4.90 -13.46 -2.63
CA THR A 21 6.33 -13.13 -2.59
C THR A 21 7.16 -14.13 -3.41
N GLU A 22 6.93 -15.44 -3.24
CA GLU A 22 7.65 -16.47 -4.01
C GLU A 22 7.36 -16.38 -5.52
N MET A 23 6.09 -16.14 -5.88
CA MET A 23 5.68 -15.97 -7.27
C MET A 23 6.34 -14.75 -7.92
N LEU A 24 6.33 -13.59 -7.25
CA LEU A 24 6.93 -12.36 -7.76
C LEU A 24 8.46 -12.45 -7.79
N GLN A 25 9.09 -13.10 -6.80
CA GLN A 25 10.53 -13.31 -6.79
C GLN A 25 10.99 -14.14 -8.01
N SER A 26 10.21 -15.16 -8.39
CA SER A 26 10.46 -15.94 -9.61
C SER A 26 10.40 -15.08 -10.89
N LEU A 27 9.67 -13.96 -10.85
CA LEU A 27 9.55 -12.97 -11.90
C LEU A 27 10.52 -11.79 -11.76
N LYS A 28 11.48 -11.80 -10.82
CA LYS A 28 12.42 -10.68 -10.59
C LYS A 28 13.17 -10.27 -11.87
N HIS A 29 13.55 -11.23 -12.71
CA HIS A 29 14.23 -10.96 -13.99
C HIS A 29 13.39 -10.12 -14.98
N ARG A 30 12.08 -10.00 -14.73
CA ARG A 30 11.15 -9.15 -15.50
C ARG A 30 11.02 -7.73 -14.92
N GLY A 31 11.50 -7.47 -13.71
CA GLY A 31 11.40 -6.18 -13.05
C GLY A 31 12.08 -6.16 -11.68
N PRO A 32 13.36 -5.78 -11.58
CA PRO A 32 14.08 -5.78 -10.32
C PRO A 32 13.92 -4.47 -9.52
N ASP A 33 13.33 -3.43 -10.12
CA ASP A 33 13.43 -2.06 -9.61
C ASP A 33 12.41 -1.76 -8.52
N SER A 34 11.19 -2.27 -8.66
CA SER A 34 10.15 -2.17 -7.62
C SER A 34 9.20 -3.35 -7.70
N THR A 35 8.61 -3.66 -6.54
CA THR A 35 7.62 -4.72 -6.40
C THR A 35 6.42 -4.20 -5.64
N GLY A 36 5.23 -4.60 -6.09
CA GLY A 36 4.00 -4.30 -5.38
C GLY A 36 3.06 -5.49 -5.28
N PHE A 37 2.19 -5.39 -4.29
CA PHE A 37 1.24 -6.38 -3.84
C PHE A 37 -0.09 -5.68 -3.60
N ALA A 38 -1.16 -6.26 -4.12
CA ALA A 38 -2.53 -6.04 -3.68
C ALA A 38 -2.95 -7.31 -2.95
N ILE A 39 -2.99 -7.27 -1.62
CA ILE A 39 -3.35 -8.40 -0.77
C ILE A 39 -4.68 -8.12 -0.10
N TYR A 40 -5.53 -9.15 -0.05
CA TYR A 40 -6.91 -9.01 0.42
C TYR A 40 -7.09 -9.80 1.71
N GLY A 41 -7.07 -9.08 2.82
CA GLY A 41 -7.29 -9.61 4.16
C GLY A 41 -8.75 -10.00 4.41
N LYS A 42 -9.05 -10.39 5.65
CA LYS A 42 -10.43 -10.65 6.07
C LYS A 42 -11.13 -9.31 6.37
N PRO A 43 -12.22 -8.95 5.67
CA PRO A 43 -12.96 -7.75 5.98
C PRO A 43 -13.70 -7.88 7.32
N GLU A 44 -13.83 -6.75 8.02
CA GLU A 44 -14.68 -6.62 9.21
C GLU A 44 -15.79 -5.62 8.94
N THR A 45 -17.01 -5.94 9.36
CA THR A 45 -18.20 -5.12 9.06
C THR A 45 -18.04 -3.69 9.57
N GLY A 46 -18.17 -2.72 8.66
CA GLY A 46 -18.08 -1.29 8.95
C GLY A 46 -16.68 -0.81 9.33
N GLN A 47 -15.64 -1.64 9.13
CA GLN A 47 -14.24 -1.24 9.28
C GLN A 47 -13.58 -1.10 7.91
N TYR A 48 -12.67 -0.13 7.85
CA TYR A 48 -11.79 0.12 6.72
C TYR A 48 -10.35 -0.01 7.14
N VAL A 49 -9.51 -0.41 6.18
CA VAL A 49 -8.06 -0.33 6.23
C VAL A 49 -7.61 0.73 5.24
N MET A 50 -6.78 1.64 5.72
CA MET A 50 -6.14 2.68 4.93
C MET A 50 -4.64 2.48 4.98
N ARG A 51 -4.01 2.37 3.81
CA ARG A 51 -2.57 2.44 3.65
C ARG A 51 -2.21 3.72 2.94
N PHE A 52 -1.27 4.45 3.48
CA PHE A 52 -0.84 5.73 2.95
C PHE A 52 0.64 5.96 3.24
N LYS A 53 1.28 6.79 2.44
CA LYS A 53 2.63 7.30 2.70
C LYS A 53 2.60 8.81 2.82
N VAL A 54 3.61 9.39 3.47
CA VAL A 54 3.74 10.84 3.68
C VAL A 54 5.08 11.41 3.17
N ALA A 55 5.89 10.55 2.55
CA ALA A 55 7.15 10.85 1.88
C ALA A 55 7.50 9.69 0.93
N GLU A 56 8.44 9.93 0.02
CA GLU A 56 9.08 8.87 -0.78
C GLU A 56 10.29 8.28 -0.04
N GLN A 57 10.71 7.07 -0.44
CA GLN A 57 11.90 6.45 0.12
C GLN A 57 13.17 7.30 -0.12
N GLU A 58 13.26 7.94 -1.28
CA GLU A 58 14.40 8.77 -1.68
C GLU A 58 14.55 10.02 -0.81
N ASP A 59 13.43 10.57 -0.32
CA ASP A 59 13.42 11.75 0.56
C ASP A 59 14.15 11.47 1.89
N LEU A 60 14.21 10.21 2.32
CA LEU A 60 14.94 9.84 3.54
C LEU A 60 16.45 10.13 3.45
N GLY A 61 16.99 10.24 2.23
CA GLY A 61 18.39 10.57 2.00
C GLY A 61 18.72 12.06 2.07
N SER A 62 17.73 12.96 2.05
CA SER A 62 17.95 14.40 1.82
C SER A 62 18.19 15.27 3.07
N GLY A 63 18.37 14.66 4.25
CA GLY A 63 18.82 15.36 5.46
C GLY A 63 17.88 15.23 6.67
N PHE A 64 18.24 15.83 7.80
CA PHE A 64 17.55 15.62 9.09
C PHE A 64 16.10 16.15 9.15
N SER A 65 15.73 17.13 8.31
CA SER A 65 14.41 17.76 8.32
C SER A 65 13.29 16.84 7.83
N ILE A 66 13.60 15.82 7.02
CA ILE A 66 12.56 14.93 6.47
C ILE A 66 11.82 14.15 7.57
N HIS A 67 12.52 13.76 8.64
CA HIS A 67 11.91 13.05 9.76
C HIS A 67 10.88 13.91 10.49
N GLU A 68 11.14 15.22 10.62
CA GLU A 68 10.19 16.16 11.20
C GLU A 68 8.98 16.37 10.28
N GLN A 69 9.21 16.56 8.97
CA GLN A 69 8.13 16.69 7.98
C GLN A 69 7.23 15.45 7.94
N ILE A 70 7.81 14.25 8.01
CA ILE A 70 7.04 13.00 8.07
C ILE A 70 6.12 12.98 9.30
N ARG A 71 6.64 13.37 10.47
CA ARG A 71 5.85 13.46 11.70
C ARG A 71 4.72 14.47 11.54
N GLU A 72 5.02 15.68 11.07
CA GLU A 72 4.05 16.75 10.90
C GLU A 72 2.93 16.37 9.90
N ARG A 73 3.29 15.79 8.75
CA ARG A 73 2.30 15.31 7.76
C ARG A 73 1.43 14.21 8.34
N ARG A 74 1.99 13.26 9.07
CA ARG A 74 1.22 12.21 9.76
C ARG A 74 0.25 12.78 10.80
N GLU A 75 0.69 13.75 11.59
CA GLU A 75 -0.16 14.45 12.57
C GLU A 75 -1.29 15.24 11.89
N LEU A 76 -1.03 15.79 10.69
CA LEU A 76 -2.06 16.45 9.89
C LEU A 76 -3.07 15.44 9.33
N VAL A 77 -2.65 14.27 8.86
CA VAL A 77 -3.57 13.17 8.49
C VAL A 77 -4.45 12.78 9.67
N ASP A 78 -3.85 12.60 10.85
CA ASP A 78 -4.57 12.28 12.09
C ASP A 78 -5.62 13.34 12.44
N SER A 79 -5.26 14.62 12.25
CA SER A 79 -6.15 15.75 12.50
C SER A 79 -7.31 15.80 11.52
N ARG A 80 -7.04 15.63 10.21
CA ARG A 80 -8.08 15.58 9.16
C ARG A 80 -9.05 14.41 9.38
N LEU A 81 -8.55 13.24 9.78
CA LEU A 81 -9.43 12.12 10.16
C LEU A 81 -10.34 12.48 11.35
N LYS A 82 -9.78 13.08 12.39
CA LYS A 82 -10.52 13.47 13.60
C LYS A 82 -11.61 14.52 13.33
N GLU A 83 -11.36 15.47 12.43
CA GLU A 83 -12.35 16.49 12.01
C GLU A 83 -13.61 15.86 11.42
N HIS A 84 -13.47 14.69 10.79
CA HIS A 84 -14.58 13.90 10.25
C HIS A 84 -15.11 12.84 11.23
N GLY A 85 -14.74 12.92 12.51
CA GLY A 85 -15.17 11.96 13.54
C GLY A 85 -14.54 10.58 13.42
N ILE A 86 -13.50 10.41 12.60
CA ILE A 86 -12.80 9.14 12.44
C ILE A 86 -11.74 9.01 13.51
N VAL A 87 -11.87 7.98 14.34
CA VAL A 87 -10.86 7.60 15.33
C VAL A 87 -10.26 6.25 14.93
N PRO A 88 -8.97 6.20 14.57
CA PRO A 88 -8.31 4.93 14.26
C PRO A 88 -8.38 3.94 15.41
N THR A 89 -8.86 2.74 15.12
CA THR A 89 -8.87 1.59 16.04
C THR A 89 -7.51 0.91 16.09
N SER A 90 -6.70 1.01 15.02
CA SER A 90 -5.29 0.63 14.99
C SER A 90 -4.50 1.63 14.17
N LYS A 91 -3.26 1.91 14.60
CA LYS A 91 -2.25 2.66 13.86
C LYS A 91 -0.97 1.86 13.88
N GLU A 92 -0.48 1.50 12.70
CA GLU A 92 0.74 0.72 12.53
C GLU A 92 1.71 1.47 11.62
N ASP A 93 2.98 1.48 12.01
CA ASP A 93 4.07 2.04 11.22
C ASP A 93 4.57 0.90 10.32
N ALA A 94 4.18 0.96 9.05
CA ALA A 94 4.59 -0.05 8.08
C ALA A 94 6.07 0.15 7.69
N THR A 95 6.48 1.41 7.56
CA THR A 95 7.87 1.85 7.39
C THR A 95 8.05 3.20 8.10
N ALA A 96 9.21 3.84 7.93
CA ALA A 96 9.44 5.19 8.43
C ALA A 96 8.52 6.26 7.79
N TYR A 97 7.99 6.02 6.59
CA TYR A 97 7.21 6.98 5.81
C TYR A 97 5.84 6.45 5.35
N ALA A 98 5.57 5.16 5.53
CA ALA A 98 4.31 4.52 5.18
C ALA A 98 3.60 3.96 6.42
N PHE A 99 2.29 4.13 6.46
CA PHE A 99 1.46 3.83 7.62
C PHE A 99 0.23 3.03 7.23
N ARG A 100 -0.31 2.32 8.20
CA ARG A 100 -1.46 1.44 8.06
C ARG A 100 -2.44 1.70 9.19
N TYR A 101 -3.59 2.28 8.85
CA TYR A 101 -4.63 2.60 9.83
C TYR A 101 -5.84 1.70 9.63
N ARG A 102 -6.48 1.32 10.74
CA ARG A 102 -7.83 0.73 10.73
C ARG A 102 -8.78 1.67 11.44
N PHE A 103 -10.00 1.81 10.94
CA PHE A 103 -11.03 2.63 11.58
C PHE A 103 -12.43 2.20 11.16
N LYS A 104 -13.43 2.64 11.92
CA LYS A 104 -14.84 2.58 11.51
C LYS A 104 -15.27 3.90 10.91
N PHE A 105 -16.10 3.84 9.89
CA PHE A 105 -16.67 5.01 9.24
C PHE A 105 -17.97 4.64 8.53
N ASP A 106 -18.95 5.53 8.54
CA ASP A 106 -20.24 5.36 7.89
C ASP A 106 -20.54 6.49 6.86
N GLY A 107 -19.58 7.39 6.66
CA GLY A 107 -19.66 8.47 5.68
C GLY A 107 -19.05 8.12 4.32
N ASN A 108 -18.80 9.16 3.51
CA ASN A 108 -18.26 9.01 2.16
C ASN A 108 -16.71 8.92 2.18
N LEU A 109 -16.16 7.74 1.85
CA LEU A 109 -14.71 7.50 1.79
C LEU A 109 -13.99 8.36 0.76
N GLU A 110 -14.63 8.66 -0.38
CA GLU A 110 -14.04 9.51 -1.42
C GLU A 110 -13.75 10.90 -0.87
N THR A 111 -14.71 11.50 -0.15
CA THR A 111 -14.54 12.81 0.47
C THR A 111 -13.35 12.82 1.44
N ILE A 112 -13.23 11.81 2.28
CA ILE A 112 -12.11 11.68 3.23
C ILE A 112 -10.79 11.48 2.50
N ALA A 113 -10.77 10.63 1.48
CA ALA A 113 -9.56 10.37 0.72
C ALA A 113 -9.05 11.64 0.02
N ARG A 114 -9.93 12.39 -0.66
CA ARG A 114 -9.56 13.69 -1.27
C ARG A 114 -9.07 14.69 -0.21
N TYR A 115 -9.75 14.72 0.93
CA TYR A 115 -9.37 15.63 1.99
C TYR A 115 -8.03 15.25 2.60
N ILE A 116 -7.63 13.98 2.65
CA ILE A 116 -6.31 13.57 3.15
C ILE A 116 -5.22 13.82 2.11
N GLU A 117 -5.45 13.49 0.83
CA GLU A 117 -4.47 13.64 -0.24
C GLU A 117 -4.20 15.09 -0.67
N ASP A 118 -5.01 16.04 -0.21
CA ASP A 118 -4.72 17.47 -0.34
C ASP A 118 -3.54 17.93 0.55
N ILE A 119 -3.07 17.08 1.47
CA ILE A 119 -1.80 17.31 2.19
C ILE A 119 -0.63 17.00 1.24
N GLU A 120 0.28 17.96 1.09
CA GLU A 120 1.48 17.79 0.25
C GLU A 120 2.28 16.54 0.65
N SER A 121 2.68 15.76 -0.36
CA SER A 121 3.42 14.49 -0.24
C SER A 121 2.70 13.36 0.49
N VAL A 122 1.40 13.50 0.80
CA VAL A 122 0.56 12.41 1.29
C VAL A 122 -0.14 11.73 0.12
N GLU A 123 -0.01 10.40 0.03
CA GLU A 123 -0.68 9.58 -0.98
C GLU A 123 -1.38 8.42 -0.28
N ILE A 124 -2.68 8.23 -0.55
CA ILE A 124 -3.39 7.03 -0.12
C ILE A 124 -3.13 5.93 -1.14
N LEU A 125 -2.36 4.93 -0.73
CA LEU A 125 -2.07 3.76 -1.53
C LEU A 125 -3.32 2.90 -1.69
N SER A 126 -4.10 2.72 -0.62
CA SER A 126 -5.38 2.03 -0.68
C SER A 126 -6.29 2.41 0.47
N LEU A 127 -7.59 2.49 0.21
CA LEU A 127 -8.62 2.63 1.22
C LEU A 127 -9.78 1.68 0.90
N GLY A 128 -9.99 0.68 1.76
CA GLY A 128 -11.03 -0.31 1.52
C GLY A 128 -11.32 -1.21 2.71
N SER A 129 -12.19 -2.21 2.53
CA SER A 129 -12.60 -3.12 3.61
C SER A 129 -11.64 -4.30 3.79
N ALA A 130 -10.95 -4.71 2.72
CA ALA A 130 -10.05 -5.86 2.70
C ALA A 130 -8.73 -5.60 1.95
N LEU A 131 -8.72 -4.72 0.96
CA LEU A 131 -7.57 -4.42 0.11
C LEU A 131 -6.50 -3.63 0.87
N GLU A 132 -5.29 -4.16 0.84
CA GLU A 132 -4.09 -3.47 1.25
C GLU A 132 -3.09 -3.43 0.09
N LEU A 133 -2.81 -2.23 -0.42
CA LEU A 133 -1.71 -2.04 -1.37
C LEU A 133 -0.38 -1.85 -0.64
N VAL A 134 0.58 -2.70 -0.98
CA VAL A 134 1.96 -2.65 -0.48
C VAL A 134 2.86 -2.57 -1.69
N LYS A 135 3.57 -1.46 -1.87
CA LYS A 135 4.50 -1.31 -2.99
C LYS A 135 5.68 -0.48 -2.55
N ASP A 136 6.86 -0.87 -3.02
CA ASP A 136 8.11 -0.21 -2.66
C ASP A 136 9.21 -0.57 -3.67
N LEU A 137 10.38 0.05 -3.50
CA LEU A 137 11.55 -0.22 -4.32
C LEU A 137 12.20 -1.55 -3.92
N GLY A 138 12.82 -2.19 -4.92
CA GLY A 138 13.48 -3.48 -4.77
C GLY A 138 12.63 -4.69 -5.16
N ASP A 139 13.21 -5.87 -4.95
CA ASP A 139 12.58 -7.13 -5.32
C ASP A 139 11.54 -7.60 -4.30
N ALA A 140 10.81 -8.67 -4.65
CA ALA A 140 9.72 -9.18 -3.83
C ALA A 140 10.17 -9.58 -2.42
N ASN A 141 11.38 -10.15 -2.26
CA ASN A 141 11.90 -10.52 -0.95
C ASN A 141 12.19 -9.29 -0.09
N SER A 142 12.79 -8.24 -0.67
CA SER A 142 13.03 -6.98 0.02
C SER A 142 11.73 -6.33 0.51
N VAL A 143 10.78 -6.12 -0.41
CA VAL A 143 9.49 -5.49 -0.06
C VAL A 143 8.69 -6.36 0.91
N SER A 144 8.63 -7.68 0.69
CA SER A 144 7.95 -8.60 1.61
C SER A 144 8.54 -8.57 3.02
N SER A 145 9.87 -8.50 3.15
CA SER A 145 10.54 -8.42 4.45
C SER A 145 10.26 -7.09 5.14
N GLN A 146 10.36 -5.99 4.40
CA GLN A 146 10.15 -4.64 4.93
C GLN A 146 8.74 -4.44 5.50
N TYR A 147 7.72 -5.04 4.88
CA TYR A 147 6.33 -4.92 5.29
C TYR A 147 5.78 -6.15 6.03
N ASN A 148 6.64 -7.10 6.41
CA ASN A 148 6.27 -8.34 7.10
C ASN A 148 5.16 -9.16 6.42
N LEU A 149 5.20 -9.26 5.08
CA LEU A 149 4.15 -9.91 4.29
C LEU A 149 4.21 -11.45 4.33
N SER A 150 5.32 -12.03 4.77
CA SER A 150 5.56 -13.47 4.70
C SER A 150 4.54 -14.32 5.46
N GLN A 151 3.75 -13.73 6.35
CA GLN A 151 2.69 -14.38 7.12
C GLN A 151 1.31 -13.76 6.87
N PHE A 152 1.15 -12.92 5.84
CA PHE A 152 -0.11 -12.23 5.60
C PHE A 152 -1.19 -13.23 5.15
N GLY A 153 -2.19 -13.38 6.00
CA GLY A 153 -3.37 -14.21 5.76
C GLY A 153 -4.43 -13.48 4.94
N GLY A 154 -4.90 -14.08 3.86
CA GLY A 154 -5.89 -13.49 2.97
C GLY A 154 -6.56 -14.50 2.05
N THR A 155 -7.45 -14.02 1.20
CA THR A 155 -8.18 -14.89 0.24
C THR A 155 -7.54 -14.90 -1.14
N HIS A 156 -7.03 -13.75 -1.57
CA HIS A 156 -6.41 -13.60 -2.87
C HIS A 156 -5.38 -12.47 -2.85
N ALA A 157 -4.53 -12.47 -3.87
CA ALA A 157 -3.58 -11.41 -4.09
C ALA A 157 -3.30 -11.25 -5.59
N ILE A 158 -2.92 -10.05 -5.98
CA ILE A 158 -2.31 -9.77 -7.28
C ILE A 158 -1.09 -8.89 -7.07
N GLY A 159 -0.01 -9.17 -7.78
CA GLY A 159 1.26 -8.47 -7.61
C GLY A 159 1.91 -8.14 -8.94
N HIS A 160 2.89 -7.25 -8.87
CA HIS A 160 3.60 -6.74 -10.04
C HIS A 160 5.09 -6.50 -9.73
N THR A 161 5.96 -6.87 -10.67
CA THR A 161 7.39 -6.52 -10.66
C THR A 161 7.68 -5.54 -11.80
N ARG A 162 8.25 -4.37 -11.51
CA ARG A 162 8.47 -3.30 -12.49
C ARG A 162 9.92 -3.22 -12.93
N MET A 163 10.12 -2.99 -14.22
CA MET A 163 11.39 -2.57 -14.81
C MET A 163 11.22 -1.15 -15.34
N ALA A 164 11.90 -0.17 -14.77
CA ALA A 164 11.92 1.20 -15.28
C ALA A 164 12.87 1.26 -16.48
N THR A 165 12.39 1.69 -17.63
CA THR A 165 13.22 1.81 -18.84
C THR A 165 13.59 3.25 -19.20
N GLU A 166 12.84 4.25 -18.69
CA GLU A 166 13.08 5.68 -18.97
C GLU A 166 12.71 6.63 -17.82
N SER A 167 12.07 6.15 -16.75
CA SER A 167 11.66 6.99 -15.62
C SER A 167 12.54 6.74 -14.39
N ASP A 168 12.50 7.67 -13.45
CA ASP A 168 13.00 7.41 -12.10
C ASP A 168 12.29 6.19 -11.48
N VAL A 169 13.00 5.56 -10.55
CA VAL A 169 12.52 4.38 -9.82
C VAL A 169 11.79 4.87 -8.59
N ASP A 170 10.54 5.29 -8.76
CA ASP A 170 9.70 5.81 -7.68
C ASP A 170 8.54 4.84 -7.31
N ILE A 171 8.02 4.98 -6.09
CA ILE A 171 6.92 4.16 -5.55
C ILE A 171 5.57 4.51 -6.21
N ARG A 172 5.39 5.76 -6.65
CA ARG A 172 4.12 6.24 -7.25
C ARG A 172 3.82 5.45 -8.52
N SER A 173 4.83 5.34 -9.37
CA SER A 173 4.84 4.65 -10.65
C SER A 173 4.82 3.13 -10.53
N ALA A 174 5.01 2.58 -9.32
CA ALA A 174 4.90 1.15 -9.07
C ALA A 174 3.44 0.69 -9.01
N HIS A 175 3.18 -0.46 -9.63
CA HIS A 175 1.90 -1.17 -9.55
C HIS A 175 1.90 -2.14 -8.36
N PRO A 176 0.72 -2.53 -7.85
CA PRO A 176 -0.64 -2.19 -8.30
C PRO A 176 -1.10 -0.76 -7.98
N TYR A 177 -2.14 -0.29 -8.68
CA TYR A 177 -2.88 0.93 -8.35
C TYR A 177 -4.22 0.60 -7.70
N TRP A 178 -4.65 1.44 -6.76
CA TRP A 178 -6.01 1.41 -6.26
C TRP A 178 -6.91 2.10 -7.29
N ALA A 179 -8.00 1.45 -7.70
CA ALA A 179 -8.96 2.05 -8.61
C ALA A 179 -9.81 3.07 -7.83
N TYR A 180 -9.22 4.23 -7.57
CA TYR A 180 -9.85 5.31 -6.83
C TYR A 180 -11.23 5.68 -7.44
N PRO A 181 -12.29 5.87 -6.64
CA PRO A 181 -12.45 5.65 -5.19
C PRO A 181 -13.14 4.31 -4.85
N TYR A 182 -13.05 3.31 -5.74
CA TYR A 182 -13.77 2.06 -5.59
C TYR A 182 -13.19 1.17 -4.49
N ASN A 183 -14.06 0.76 -3.56
CA ASN A 183 -13.67 -0.12 -2.47
C ASN A 183 -13.14 -1.46 -2.99
N ASP A 184 -11.97 -1.87 -2.51
CA ASP A 184 -11.37 -3.18 -2.76
C ASP A 184 -11.14 -3.53 -4.25
N ILE A 185 -10.82 -2.54 -5.09
CA ILE A 185 -10.46 -2.77 -6.49
C ILE A 185 -9.03 -2.30 -6.75
N ALA A 186 -8.17 -3.23 -7.19
CA ALA A 186 -6.81 -2.94 -7.61
C ALA A 186 -6.61 -3.23 -9.11
N VAL A 187 -5.75 -2.45 -9.76
CA VAL A 187 -5.40 -2.59 -11.17
C VAL A 187 -3.88 -2.75 -11.32
N VAL A 188 -3.48 -3.76 -12.08
CA VAL A 188 -2.11 -3.96 -12.54
C VAL A 188 -2.08 -3.86 -14.06
N HIS A 189 -0.99 -3.36 -14.61
CA HIS A 189 -0.79 -3.27 -16.05
C HIS A 189 0.56 -3.88 -16.43
N ASN A 190 0.57 -4.63 -17.52
CA ASN A 190 1.78 -5.09 -18.17
C ASN A 190 1.61 -4.87 -19.67
N GLY A 191 2.27 -3.84 -20.18
CA GLY A 191 2.16 -3.39 -21.56
C GLY A 191 3.00 -2.14 -21.76
#